data_AF-A0A8T5AJF7-F1
#
_entry.id   AF-A0A8T5AJF7-F1
#
_cell.length_a   1.000
_cell.length_b   1.000
_cell.length_c   1.000
_cell.angle_alpha   90.00
_cell.angle_beta   90.00
_cell.angle_gamma   90.00
#
_symmetry.space_group_name_H-M   'P 1'
#
loop_
_entity.id
_entity.type
_entity.pdbx_description
1 polymer ?
#
loop_
_entity_poly.entity_id
_entity_poly.type
_entity_poly.pdbx_seq_one_letter_code
_entity_poly.pdbx_strand_id
1 'polypeptide(L)'
;MIRGLQLTNFMSYKDAYIPLKPGLNLILGPNGAGKSSILLAISLVLGQSYTERGRRLSELIRWGEEEAGISLIVDNTERWGRPFKNIRKDTVKVGRILRRDGDYYYLLEDKITPKREVQAAFSSIGVNPDNMLLIMHQLMVVKFSSTSAQEKLQMLEEAAGFQSYRSDLTEAEWRLKEAMVEERRILDSLNATLDAHDYWRREYEKLKRRRMLEARLRELNAEMAWSRVSRKEEQILKARMRLSEIEDAISRFRRSLEAAEVEAISAKSNFQEALNRMEKVPFREIKAYQRELSIKAEEWVNSEVNRAVSRMSLEDALEKHRILKAQMRILESEVEDLKGGAARLGPRPSSLRKAIELASEIGAVEAELKPLRDVSEDVEEVYLSYTGTLEDLKRKAEEVASARRQLLGELEERMRRWRRVIQEYLEDLNSSFNKILANVGGVGSISLRDAGDVEKAGLEISAAFGSPNPRPLDSLSQSGGERSVALVAFLLALQQKIRSPFRAIDEFDVHMDPRNREAVTRLIISSSKNTPGIQYLAITPGVLKMPGDPVHILVVQKVSGLSQVRELELKDGVEFAEGRLQT
;
A
#
# COMPACT_ATOMS: atom_id res chain seq x y z
N MET A 1 1.11 27.27 42.41
CA MET A 1 0.36 26.14 41.82
C MET A 1 -0.23 25.28 42.93
N ILE A 2 0.59 24.78 43.85
CA ILE A 2 0.17 24.06 45.06
C ILE A 2 0.09 25.06 46.22
N ARG A 3 -1.04 25.12 46.93
CA ARG A 3 -1.26 26.01 48.08
C ARG A 3 -0.97 25.34 49.42
N GLY A 4 -1.02 24.01 49.46
CA GLY A 4 -0.63 23.25 50.64
C GLY A 4 -0.68 21.74 50.40
N LEU A 5 -0.02 21.02 51.30
CA LEU A 5 0.05 19.57 51.34
C LEU A 5 -0.47 19.09 52.71
N GLN A 6 -1.40 18.16 52.70
CA GLN A 6 -1.89 17.47 53.89
C GLN A 6 -1.42 16.01 53.86
N LEU A 7 -0.83 15.55 54.96
CA LEU A 7 -0.31 14.21 55.14
C LEU A 7 -0.97 13.56 56.34
N THR A 8 -1.48 12.35 56.17
CA THR A 8 -2.04 11.52 57.23
C THR A 8 -1.40 10.15 57.16
N ASN A 9 -0.80 9.70 58.26
CA ASN A 9 -0.14 8.39 58.40
C ASN A 9 0.87 8.08 57.28
N PHE A 10 1.57 9.09 56.77
CA PHE A 10 2.53 8.95 55.67
C PHE A 10 3.98 8.97 56.19
N MET A 11 4.69 7.86 56.07
CA MET A 11 6.06 7.66 56.56
C MET A 11 6.23 8.14 58.02
N SER A 12 7.03 9.19 58.25
CA SER A 12 7.28 9.75 59.58
C SER A 12 6.24 10.79 60.03
N TYR A 13 5.28 11.15 59.17
CA TYR A 13 4.18 12.06 59.48
C TYR A 13 2.95 11.29 59.96
N LYS A 14 2.36 11.71 61.09
CA LYS A 14 1.08 11.18 61.59
C LYS A 14 -0.09 12.01 61.07
N ASP A 15 -0.05 13.31 61.32
CA ASP A 15 -0.96 14.29 60.74
C ASP A 15 -0.17 15.59 60.60
N ALA A 16 -0.09 16.12 59.38
CA ALA A 16 0.69 17.31 59.09
C ALA A 16 0.06 18.11 57.96
N TYR A 17 -0.03 19.42 58.16
CA TYR A 17 -0.37 20.38 57.13
C TYR A 17 0.85 21.25 56.84
N ILE A 18 1.21 21.33 55.57
CA ILE A 18 2.38 22.05 55.09
C ILE A 18 1.87 23.14 54.14
N PRO A 19 1.82 24.41 54.56
CA PRO A 19 1.45 25.49 53.67
C PRO A 19 2.53 25.68 52.60
N LEU A 20 2.14 25.95 51.36
CA LEU A 20 3.06 26.25 50.28
C LEU A 20 2.67 27.58 49.64
N LYS A 21 3.63 28.50 49.52
CA LYS A 21 3.42 29.85 48.99
C LYS A 21 3.88 29.95 47.53
N PRO A 22 3.35 30.91 46.74
CA PRO A 22 3.94 31.24 45.43
C PRO A 22 5.42 31.64 45.58
N GLY A 23 6.22 31.46 44.53
CA GLY A 23 7.67 31.72 44.59
C GLY A 23 8.44 30.55 45.19
N LEU A 24 9.54 30.85 45.90
CA LEU A 24 10.45 29.85 46.46
C LEU A 24 10.03 29.39 47.86
N ASN A 25 9.77 28.08 47.97
CA ASN A 25 9.57 27.36 49.22
C ASN A 25 10.86 26.58 49.52
N LEU A 26 11.52 26.90 50.62
CA LEU A 26 12.75 26.25 51.04
C LEU A 26 12.49 25.35 52.24
N ILE A 27 12.76 24.06 52.11
CA ILE A 27 12.62 23.09 53.19
C ILE A 27 14.00 22.77 53.79
N LEU A 28 14.16 23.10 55.07
CA LEU A 28 15.39 22.94 55.84
C LEU A 28 15.22 21.89 56.95
N GLY A 29 16.33 21.29 57.40
CA GLY A 29 16.34 20.40 58.55
C GLY A 29 17.38 19.28 58.45
N PRO A 30 17.67 18.56 59.54
CA PRO A 30 18.71 17.54 59.54
C PRO A 30 18.40 16.35 58.61
N ASN A 31 19.42 15.59 58.24
CA ASN A 31 19.25 14.35 57.48
C ASN A 31 18.35 13.37 58.24
N GLY A 32 17.46 12.70 57.53
CA GLY A 32 16.48 11.78 58.14
C GLY A 32 15.31 12.43 58.88
N ALA A 33 15.15 13.76 58.82
CA ALA A 33 14.02 14.47 59.42
C ALA A 33 12.68 14.26 58.68
N GLY A 34 12.68 13.68 57.47
CA GLY A 34 11.49 13.49 56.63
C GLY A 34 11.25 14.58 55.58
N LYS A 35 12.29 15.34 55.20
CA LYS A 35 12.19 16.42 54.18
C LYS A 35 11.85 15.88 52.80
N SER A 36 12.62 14.91 52.28
CA SER A 36 12.42 14.29 50.97
C SER A 36 11.05 13.59 50.86
N SER A 37 10.50 13.12 51.97
CA SER A 37 9.14 12.56 52.03
C SER A 37 8.07 13.57 51.61
N ILE A 38 8.29 14.87 51.81
CA ILE A 38 7.37 15.94 51.36
C ILE A 38 7.32 15.99 49.84
N LEU A 39 8.48 15.99 49.18
CA LEU A 39 8.53 15.97 47.72
C LEU A 39 7.94 14.68 47.16
N LEU A 40 8.30 13.53 47.75
CA LEU A 40 7.73 12.24 47.36
C LEU A 40 6.20 12.25 47.45
N ALA A 41 5.63 12.79 48.53
CA ALA A 41 4.18 12.89 48.69
C ALA A 41 3.53 13.75 47.60
N ILE A 42 4.13 14.90 47.27
CA ILE A 42 3.67 15.76 46.17
C ILE A 42 3.71 14.99 44.84
N SER A 43 4.84 14.36 44.51
CA SER A 43 5.00 13.60 43.26
C SER A 43 3.98 12.47 43.10
N LEU A 44 3.66 11.75 44.19
CA LEU A 44 2.65 10.68 44.18
C LEU A 44 1.25 11.18 43.82
N VAL A 45 0.84 12.33 44.36
CA VAL A 45 -0.46 12.95 44.04
C VAL A 45 -0.47 13.52 42.61
N LEU A 46 0.67 14.06 42.14
CA LEU A 46 0.81 14.52 40.76
C LEU A 46 0.80 13.37 39.74
N GLY A 47 0.94 12.11 40.18
CA GLY A 47 0.77 10.94 39.32
C GLY A 47 2.04 10.14 39.03
N GLN A 48 3.13 10.34 39.78
CA GLN A 48 4.41 9.64 39.55
C GLN A 48 4.22 8.12 39.41
N SER A 49 4.87 7.53 38.41
CA SER A 49 4.67 6.13 38.03
C SER A 49 5.53 5.17 38.84
N TYR A 50 6.66 5.65 39.36
CA TYR A 50 7.60 4.87 40.16
C TYR A 50 7.92 5.57 41.48
N THR A 51 8.06 4.81 42.56
CA THR A 51 8.64 5.30 43.80
C THR A 51 10.16 5.26 43.71
N GLU A 52 10.83 6.20 44.36
CA GLU A 52 12.28 6.09 44.56
C GLU A 52 12.61 4.74 45.23
N ARG A 53 13.49 3.95 44.62
CA ARG A 53 14.08 2.69 45.15
C ARG A 53 13.19 1.44 45.08
N GLY A 54 12.15 1.40 44.24
CA GLY A 54 11.36 0.19 44.01
C GLY A 54 10.54 -0.28 45.23
N ARG A 55 10.32 0.62 46.20
CA ARG A 55 9.51 0.37 47.39
C ARG A 55 8.04 0.25 47.00
N ARG A 56 7.34 -0.75 47.54
CA ARG A 56 5.88 -0.82 47.37
C ARG A 56 5.24 0.42 47.97
N LEU A 57 4.19 0.96 47.35
CA LEU A 57 3.50 2.15 47.88
C LEU A 57 2.97 1.92 49.31
N SER A 58 2.63 0.67 49.67
CA SER A 58 2.29 0.27 51.03
C SER A 58 3.42 0.45 52.05
N GLU A 59 4.69 0.45 51.65
CA GLU A 59 5.84 0.72 52.53
C GLU A 59 5.98 2.21 52.88
N LEU A 60 5.24 3.09 52.19
CA LEU A 60 5.17 4.52 52.51
C LEU A 60 4.14 4.82 53.60
N ILE A 61 3.33 3.82 53.99
CA ILE A 61 2.39 3.92 55.10
C ILE A 61 3.17 3.90 56.41
N ARG A 62 2.78 4.76 57.34
CA ARG A 62 3.38 4.82 58.67
C ARG A 62 3.26 3.47 59.39
N TRP A 63 4.33 3.08 60.08
CA TRP A 63 4.34 1.82 60.83
C TRP A 63 3.22 1.78 61.87
N GLY A 64 2.46 0.67 61.88
CA GLY A 64 1.29 0.48 62.74
C GLY A 64 -0.06 0.91 62.13
N GLU A 65 -0.05 1.65 61.01
CA GLU A 65 -1.28 2.17 60.37
C GLU A 65 -1.66 1.35 59.13
N GLU A 66 -2.96 1.21 58.86
CA GLU A 66 -3.50 0.43 57.72
C GLU A 66 -3.65 1.25 56.42
N GLU A 67 -3.77 2.57 56.55
CA GLU A 67 -3.99 3.50 55.44
C GLU A 67 -3.16 4.78 55.63
N ALA A 68 -2.65 5.33 54.53
CA ALA A 68 -2.05 6.66 54.47
C ALA A 68 -2.80 7.54 53.47
N GLY A 69 -3.01 8.80 53.84
CA GLY A 69 -3.66 9.81 53.00
C GLY A 69 -2.70 10.95 52.66
N ILE A 70 -2.69 11.31 51.39
CA ILE A 70 -1.93 12.46 50.88
C ILE A 70 -2.91 13.36 50.14
N SER A 71 -2.94 14.66 50.40
CA SER A 71 -3.81 15.60 49.68
C SER A 71 -3.10 16.90 49.35
N LEU A 72 -3.17 17.31 48.09
CA LEU A 72 -2.72 18.60 47.59
C LEU A 72 -3.90 19.55 47.43
N ILE A 73 -3.73 20.78 47.89
CA ILE A 73 -4.62 21.89 47.56
C ILE A 73 -4.02 22.60 46.36
N VAL A 74 -4.66 22.50 45.21
CA VAL A 74 -4.13 22.98 43.93
C VAL A 74 -4.94 24.18 43.45
N ASP A 75 -4.26 25.15 42.85
CA ASP A 75 -4.88 26.26 42.12
C ASP A 75 -5.50 25.78 40.80
N ASN A 76 -6.80 26.01 40.64
CA ASN A 76 -7.61 25.60 39.50
C ASN A 76 -8.15 26.80 38.70
N THR A 77 -7.48 27.96 38.80
CA THR A 77 -7.77 29.13 37.98
C THR A 77 -7.26 28.97 36.54
N GLU A 78 -7.68 29.85 35.63
CA GLU A 78 -7.24 29.84 34.23
C GLU A 78 -5.79 30.31 34.02
N ARG A 79 -5.05 30.60 35.10
CA ARG A 79 -3.69 31.16 35.04
C ARG A 79 -2.72 30.32 34.19
N TRP A 80 -2.91 29.00 34.16
CA TRP A 80 -2.09 28.04 33.41
C TRP A 80 -2.92 27.15 32.47
N GLY A 81 -4.17 27.55 32.21
CA GLY A 81 -5.22 26.68 31.67
C GLY A 81 -5.81 25.82 32.77
N ARG A 82 -7.06 26.06 33.17
CA ARG A 82 -7.71 25.37 34.31
C ARG A 82 -7.51 23.84 34.24
N PRO A 83 -6.71 23.21 35.15
CA PRO A 83 -6.36 21.79 35.05
C PRO A 83 -7.59 20.87 35.19
N PHE A 84 -8.52 21.20 36.08
CA PHE A 84 -9.80 20.48 36.24
C PHE A 84 -10.96 21.32 35.70
N LYS A 85 -11.11 21.33 34.37
CA LYS A 85 -12.10 22.16 33.64
C LYS A 85 -13.55 21.97 34.10
N ASN A 86 -13.88 20.77 34.57
CA ASN A 86 -15.23 20.42 35.03
C ASN A 86 -15.55 20.97 36.44
N ILE A 87 -14.56 21.49 37.16
CA ILE A 87 -14.73 22.04 38.52
C ILE A 87 -14.62 23.56 38.45
N ARG A 88 -15.68 24.27 38.88
CA ARG A 88 -15.72 25.75 38.85
C ARG A 88 -14.99 26.43 40.02
N LYS A 89 -14.58 25.67 41.04
CA LYS A 89 -13.82 26.19 42.19
C LYS A 89 -12.42 26.62 41.75
N ASP A 90 -11.93 27.74 42.29
CA ASP A 90 -10.57 28.24 42.06
C ASP A 90 -9.49 27.43 42.77
N THR A 91 -9.89 26.60 43.74
CA THR A 91 -9.01 25.66 44.42
C THR A 91 -9.65 24.29 44.44
N VAL A 92 -8.83 23.26 44.20
CA VAL A 92 -9.26 21.87 44.15
C VAL A 92 -8.36 21.02 45.05
N LYS A 93 -8.96 20.12 45.82
CA LYS A 93 -8.27 19.11 46.62
C LYS A 93 -8.10 17.84 45.79
N VAL A 94 -6.85 17.49 45.51
CA VAL A 94 -6.47 16.25 44.84
C VAL A 94 -5.77 15.36 45.85
N GLY A 95 -6.26 14.16 46.07
CA GLY A 95 -5.73 13.23 47.05
C GLY A 95 -5.28 11.90 46.46
N ARG A 96 -4.42 11.20 47.19
CA ARG A 96 -3.99 9.83 46.95
C ARG A 96 -4.07 9.05 48.25
N ILE A 97 -4.82 7.95 48.22
CA ILE A 97 -4.95 7.04 49.36
C ILE A 97 -4.11 5.79 49.09
N LEU A 98 -3.33 5.38 50.09
CA LEU A 98 -2.48 4.19 50.06
C LEU A 98 -2.94 3.21 51.14
N ARG A 99 -3.34 1.99 50.77
CA ARG A 99 -3.71 0.95 51.72
C ARG A 99 -2.71 -0.20 51.75
N ARG A 100 -2.60 -0.87 52.89
CA ARG A 100 -1.69 -2.01 53.07
C ARG A 100 -1.99 -3.22 52.19
N ASP A 101 -3.27 -3.40 51.86
CA ASP A 101 -3.76 -4.45 50.95
C ASP A 101 -3.31 -4.26 49.49
N GLY A 102 -2.76 -3.08 49.16
CA GLY A 102 -2.30 -2.74 47.82
C GLY A 102 -3.32 -1.97 46.98
N ASP A 103 -4.50 -1.67 47.52
CA ASP A 103 -5.49 -0.83 46.85
C ASP A 103 -5.11 0.66 46.96
N TYR A 104 -4.92 1.30 45.81
CA TYR A 104 -4.43 2.67 45.72
C TYR A 104 -5.30 3.48 44.76
N TYR A 105 -6.06 4.44 45.29
CA TYR A 105 -6.97 5.25 44.50
C TYR A 105 -6.72 6.75 44.66
N TYR A 106 -7.05 7.52 43.63
CA TYR A 106 -7.03 8.98 43.68
C TYR A 106 -8.38 9.51 44.15
N LEU A 107 -8.36 10.64 44.84
CA LEU A 107 -9.53 11.41 45.22
C LEU A 107 -9.47 12.79 44.56
N LEU A 108 -10.58 13.26 44.00
CA LEU A 108 -10.75 14.61 43.51
C LEU A 108 -11.97 15.21 44.20
N GLU A 109 -11.79 16.22 45.04
CA GLU A 109 -12.86 16.74 45.91
C GLU A 109 -13.58 15.61 46.67
N ASP A 110 -12.79 14.71 47.25
CA ASP A 110 -13.22 13.54 48.02
C ASP A 110 -13.99 12.45 47.20
N LYS A 111 -13.98 12.53 45.86
CA LYS A 111 -14.53 11.50 44.96
C LYS A 111 -13.45 10.64 44.33
N ILE A 112 -13.65 9.31 44.30
CA ILE A 112 -12.73 8.38 43.64
C ILE A 112 -12.61 8.72 42.15
N THR A 113 -11.38 8.95 41.70
CA THR A 113 -11.07 9.40 40.34
C THR A 113 -9.99 8.50 39.73
N PRO A 114 -10.08 8.11 38.45
CA PRO A 114 -9.03 7.33 37.80
C PRO A 114 -7.70 8.09 37.72
N LYS A 115 -6.57 7.38 37.90
CA LYS A 115 -5.21 7.95 37.78
C LYS A 115 -5.00 8.72 36.47
N ARG A 116 -5.50 8.19 35.35
CA ARG A 116 -5.37 8.78 34.01
C ARG A 116 -5.97 10.18 33.92
N GLU A 117 -7.09 10.43 34.59
CA GLU A 117 -7.76 11.73 34.59
C GLU A 117 -6.94 12.77 35.37
N VAL A 118 -6.45 12.39 36.55
CA VAL A 118 -5.56 13.26 37.37
C VAL A 118 -4.25 13.56 36.63
N GLN A 119 -3.63 12.55 36.02
CA GLN A 119 -2.42 12.74 35.22
C GLN A 119 -2.68 13.65 34.01
N ALA A 120 -3.76 13.43 33.25
CA ALA A 120 -4.10 14.26 32.11
C ALA A 120 -4.33 15.74 32.51
N ALA A 121 -4.97 15.98 33.66
CA ALA A 121 -5.18 17.33 34.18
C ALA A 121 -3.84 18.04 34.47
N PHE A 122 -2.89 17.40 35.16
CA PHE A 122 -1.59 17.99 35.44
C PHE A 122 -0.69 18.10 34.20
N SER A 123 -0.68 17.10 33.31
CA SER A 123 0.06 17.15 32.05
C SER A 123 -0.44 18.27 31.14
N SER A 124 -1.75 18.59 31.16
CA SER A 124 -2.33 19.68 30.35
C SER A 124 -1.78 21.07 30.69
N ILE A 125 -1.26 21.23 31.91
CA ILE A 125 -0.63 22.47 32.40
C ILE A 125 0.90 22.37 32.47
N GLY A 126 1.49 21.33 31.87
CA GLY A 126 2.94 21.14 31.81
C GLY A 126 3.57 20.56 33.08
N VAL A 127 2.79 19.90 33.95
CA VAL A 127 3.30 19.22 35.15
C VAL A 127 3.36 17.72 34.90
N ASN A 128 4.58 17.17 34.76
CA ASN A 128 4.83 15.73 34.78
C ASN A 128 5.80 15.38 35.91
N PRO A 129 5.38 14.63 36.95
CA PRO A 129 6.26 14.22 38.05
C PRO A 129 7.31 13.17 37.67
N ASP A 130 7.15 12.47 36.54
CA ASP A 130 8.14 11.51 36.04
C ASP A 130 9.29 12.19 35.27
N ASN A 131 9.12 13.45 34.85
CA ASN A 131 10.16 14.21 34.17
C ASN A 131 11.19 14.77 35.16
N MET A 132 12.39 14.22 35.10
CA MET A 132 13.50 14.53 36.02
C MET A 132 13.99 15.97 35.94
N LEU A 133 13.68 16.68 34.85
CA LEU A 133 14.01 18.10 34.64
C LEU A 133 13.02 19.03 35.37
N LEU A 134 11.83 18.53 35.72
CA LEU A 134 10.80 19.25 36.47
C LEU A 134 10.86 18.97 37.97
N ILE A 135 10.93 17.68 38.33
CA ILE A 135 11.00 17.21 39.72
C ILE A 135 12.24 16.35 39.90
N MET A 136 13.21 16.89 40.64
CA MET A 136 14.47 16.23 40.91
C MET A 136 14.47 15.64 42.30
N HIS A 137 14.41 14.32 42.33
CA HIS A 137 14.56 13.49 43.52
C HIS A 137 16.03 13.23 43.88
N GLN A 138 16.28 12.56 45.00
CA GLN A 138 17.62 12.18 45.44
C GLN A 138 18.33 11.28 44.40
N LEU A 139 19.64 11.49 44.19
CA LEU A 139 20.50 10.78 43.21
C LEU A 139 20.10 10.94 41.72
N MET A 140 19.12 11.78 41.39
CA MET A 140 18.65 11.95 40.01
C MET A 140 19.68 12.57 39.07
N VAL A 141 20.66 13.31 39.58
CA VAL A 141 21.80 13.83 38.80
C VAL A 141 22.63 12.68 38.21
N VAL A 142 22.86 11.61 38.99
CA VAL A 142 23.59 10.42 38.52
C VAL A 142 22.76 9.66 37.48
N LYS A 143 21.46 9.48 37.74
CA LYS A 143 20.55 8.83 36.80
C LYS A 143 20.47 9.60 35.47
N PHE A 144 20.37 10.92 35.51
CA PHE A 144 20.33 11.76 34.32
C PHE A 144 21.62 11.69 33.51
N SER A 145 22.78 11.58 34.17
CA SER A 145 24.06 11.34 33.48
C SER A 145 24.02 10.07 32.62
N SER A 146 23.46 8.98 33.17
CA SER A 146 23.34 7.68 32.49
C SER A 146 22.18 7.57 31.49
N THR A 147 21.29 8.58 31.42
CA THR A 147 20.17 8.61 30.48
C THR A 147 20.69 8.77 29.03
N SER A 148 20.04 8.09 28.08
CA SER A 148 20.38 8.19 26.66
C SER A 148 20.17 9.61 26.11
N ALA A 149 20.88 9.97 25.04
CA ALA A 149 20.73 11.28 24.41
C ALA A 149 19.29 11.51 23.91
N GLN A 150 18.65 10.47 23.35
CA GLN A 150 17.27 10.53 22.86
C GLN A 150 16.29 10.81 24.00
N GLU A 151 16.42 10.10 25.11
CA GLU A 151 15.54 10.27 26.26
C GLU A 151 15.78 11.63 26.95
N LYS A 152 17.04 12.12 27.01
CA LYS A 152 17.36 13.49 27.45
C LYS A 152 16.65 14.54 26.60
N LEU A 153 16.60 14.35 25.27
CA LEU A 153 15.88 15.26 24.37
C LEU A 153 14.37 15.21 24.59
N GLN A 154 13.78 14.02 24.74
CA GLN A 154 12.34 13.88 25.02
C GLN A 154 11.96 14.54 26.34
N MET A 155 12.77 14.36 27.39
CA MET A 155 12.55 15.05 28.67
C MET A 155 12.63 16.58 28.50
N LEU A 156 13.58 17.07 27.69
CA LEU A 156 13.72 18.50 27.38
C LEU A 156 12.50 19.05 26.62
N GLU A 157 12.07 18.34 25.57
CA GLU A 157 10.92 18.69 24.74
C GLU A 157 9.65 18.75 25.58
N GLU A 158 9.44 17.78 26.46
CA GLU A 158 8.31 17.80 27.39
C GLU A 158 8.38 18.99 28.35
N ALA A 159 9.54 19.24 28.97
CA ALA A 159 9.70 20.34 29.93
C ALA A 159 9.58 21.74 29.29
N ALA A 160 9.98 21.86 28.02
CA ALA A 160 9.85 23.08 27.22
C ALA A 160 8.45 23.23 26.58
N GLY A 161 7.65 22.16 26.54
CA GLY A 161 6.32 22.13 25.93
C GLY A 161 6.34 21.94 24.40
N PHE A 162 7.37 21.28 23.87
CA PHE A 162 7.54 20.96 22.45
C PHE A 162 7.13 19.53 22.07
N GLN A 163 6.52 18.79 23.00
CA GLN A 163 6.13 17.40 22.76
C GLN A 163 5.15 17.23 21.59
N SER A 164 4.31 18.24 21.30
CA SER A 164 3.42 18.22 20.15
C SER A 164 4.16 18.12 18.82
N TYR A 165 5.30 18.80 18.67
CA TYR A 165 6.10 18.74 17.43
C TYR A 165 6.63 17.34 17.15
N ARG A 166 7.11 16.63 18.20
CA ARG A 166 7.54 15.22 18.06
C ARG A 166 6.36 14.33 17.72
N SER A 167 5.23 14.48 18.41
CA SER A 167 4.01 13.70 18.12
C SER A 167 3.53 13.89 16.68
N ASP A 168 3.48 15.13 16.20
CA ASP A 168 3.08 15.47 14.84
C ASP A 168 4.05 14.88 13.80
N LEU A 169 5.33 14.79 14.12
CA LEU A 169 6.33 14.16 13.25
C LEU A 169 6.15 12.65 13.18
N THR A 170 6.05 11.99 14.33
CA THR A 170 5.85 10.54 14.39
C THR A 170 4.56 10.12 13.68
N GLU A 171 3.48 10.90 13.82
CA GLU A 171 2.24 10.64 13.09
C GLU A 171 2.41 10.79 11.56
N ALA A 172 3.12 11.84 11.11
CA ALA A 172 3.39 12.06 9.69
C ALA A 172 4.28 10.96 9.09
N GLU A 173 5.32 10.52 9.82
CA GLU A 173 6.18 9.40 9.42
C GLU A 173 5.38 8.10 9.30
N TRP A 174 4.49 7.83 10.24
CA TRP A 174 3.62 6.66 10.21
C TRP A 174 2.68 6.69 8.99
N ARG A 175 2.00 7.82 8.73
CA ARG A 175 1.13 7.98 7.55
C ARG A 175 1.90 7.79 6.24
N LEU A 176 3.10 8.34 6.14
CA LEU A 176 3.97 8.16 4.97
C LEU A 176 4.33 6.68 4.78
N LYS A 177 4.68 5.98 5.86
CA LYS A 177 5.03 4.56 5.82
C LYS A 177 3.85 3.69 5.36
N GLU A 178 2.63 3.97 5.83
CA GLU A 178 1.43 3.27 5.33
C GLU A 178 1.20 3.51 3.84
N ALA A 179 1.29 4.76 3.38
CA ALA A 179 1.15 5.09 1.96
C ALA A 179 2.20 4.39 1.09
N MET A 180 3.44 4.26 1.57
CA MET A 180 4.51 3.54 0.86
C MET A 180 4.25 2.02 0.76
N VAL A 181 3.65 1.42 1.78
CA VAL A 181 3.27 0.00 1.75
C VAL A 181 2.14 -0.23 0.74
N GLU A 182 1.14 0.65 0.72
CA GLU A 182 0.04 0.57 -0.24
C GLU A 182 0.52 0.81 -1.69
N GLU A 183 1.38 1.80 -1.91
CA GLU A 183 2.00 2.07 -3.22
C GLU A 183 2.70 0.81 -3.76
N ARG A 184 3.51 0.15 -2.91
CA ARG A 184 4.21 -1.08 -3.29
C ARG A 184 3.23 -2.18 -3.69
N ARG A 185 2.18 -2.39 -2.90
CA ARG A 185 1.16 -3.41 -3.18
C ARG A 185 0.46 -3.17 -4.52
N ILE A 186 0.12 -1.91 -4.82
CA ILE A 186 -0.51 -1.55 -6.10
C ILE A 186 0.46 -1.75 -7.25
N LEU A 187 1.73 -1.38 -7.11
CA LEU A 187 2.76 -1.58 -8.14
C LEU A 187 3.01 -3.07 -8.41
N ASP A 188 3.04 -3.92 -7.38
CA ASP A 188 3.17 -5.37 -7.54
C ASP A 188 1.96 -5.95 -8.29
N SER A 189 0.74 -5.53 -7.93
CA SER A 189 -0.49 -5.91 -8.63
C SER A 189 -0.52 -5.41 -10.08
N LEU A 190 -0.01 -4.21 -10.33
CA LEU A 190 0.09 -3.62 -11.67
C LEU A 190 1.04 -4.44 -12.55
N ASN A 191 2.21 -4.81 -12.04
CA ASN A 191 3.18 -5.63 -12.77
C ASN A 191 2.61 -7.02 -13.10
N ALA A 192 1.98 -7.69 -12.13
CA ALA A 192 1.33 -8.98 -12.39
C ALA A 192 0.20 -8.89 -13.43
N THR A 193 -0.56 -7.78 -13.41
CA THR A 193 -1.63 -7.54 -14.38
C THR A 193 -1.07 -7.21 -15.76
N LEU A 194 0.06 -6.49 -15.85
CA LEU A 194 0.78 -6.24 -17.11
C LEU A 194 1.22 -7.55 -17.77
N ASP A 195 1.84 -8.45 -17.01
CA ASP A 195 2.29 -9.74 -17.52
C ASP A 195 1.11 -10.59 -18.03
N ALA A 196 0.01 -10.62 -17.27
CA ALA A 196 -1.21 -11.30 -17.66
C ALA A 196 -1.86 -10.66 -18.91
N HIS A 197 -1.92 -9.33 -18.97
CA HIS A 197 -2.42 -8.60 -20.13
C HIS A 197 -1.60 -8.93 -21.40
N ASP A 198 -0.27 -8.96 -21.30
CA ASP A 198 0.60 -9.27 -22.44
C ASP A 198 0.52 -10.73 -22.89
N TYR A 199 0.23 -11.66 -21.97
CA TYR A 199 -0.14 -13.03 -22.31
C TYR A 199 -1.45 -13.06 -23.11
N TRP A 200 -2.52 -12.47 -22.57
CA TRP A 200 -3.84 -12.49 -23.21
C TRP A 200 -3.89 -11.70 -24.52
N ARG A 201 -3.09 -10.65 -24.66
CA ARG A 201 -2.92 -9.93 -25.92
C ARG A 201 -2.43 -10.84 -27.04
N ARG A 202 -1.43 -11.68 -26.75
CA ARG A 202 -0.88 -12.63 -27.73
C ARG A 202 -1.90 -13.72 -28.08
N GLU A 203 -2.66 -14.22 -27.11
CA GLU A 203 -3.75 -15.16 -27.37
C GLU A 203 -4.87 -14.51 -28.21
N TYR A 204 -5.20 -13.24 -27.95
CA TYR A 204 -6.19 -12.49 -28.72
C TYR A 204 -5.77 -12.28 -30.17
N GLU A 205 -4.48 -11.97 -30.41
CA GLU A 205 -3.92 -11.89 -31.77
C GLU A 205 -4.02 -13.23 -32.52
N LYS A 206 -3.80 -14.36 -31.82
CA LYS A 206 -4.02 -15.69 -32.39
C LYS A 206 -5.48 -15.95 -32.73
N LEU A 207 -6.43 -15.58 -31.86
CA LEU A 207 -7.87 -15.70 -32.11
C LEU A 207 -8.28 -14.89 -33.34
N LYS A 208 -7.80 -13.65 -33.46
CA LYS A 208 -8.07 -12.80 -34.62
C LYS A 208 -7.53 -13.42 -35.91
N ARG A 209 -6.32 -13.98 -35.88
CA ARG A 209 -5.74 -14.69 -37.02
C ARG A 209 -6.54 -15.96 -37.36
N ARG A 210 -7.00 -16.72 -36.37
CA ARG A 210 -7.87 -17.89 -36.59
C ARG A 210 -9.15 -17.49 -37.33
N ARG A 211 -9.89 -16.52 -36.81
CA ARG A 211 -11.15 -16.03 -37.42
C ARG A 211 -10.94 -15.57 -38.86
N MET A 212 -9.81 -14.90 -39.16
CA MET A 212 -9.44 -14.49 -40.52
C MET A 212 -9.20 -15.70 -41.43
N LEU A 213 -8.43 -16.69 -40.98
CA LEU A 213 -8.14 -17.90 -41.77
C LEU A 213 -9.39 -18.77 -41.97
N GLU A 214 -10.29 -18.85 -40.98
CA GLU A 214 -11.58 -19.57 -41.10
C GLU A 214 -12.52 -18.90 -42.11
N ALA A 215 -12.56 -17.56 -42.13
CA ALA A 215 -13.28 -16.83 -43.17
C ALA A 215 -12.69 -17.12 -44.55
N ARG A 216 -11.36 -17.07 -44.69
CA ARG A 216 -10.66 -17.38 -45.93
C ARG A 216 -10.90 -18.82 -46.40
N LEU A 217 -10.86 -19.78 -45.48
CA LEU A 217 -11.11 -21.19 -45.78
C LEU A 217 -12.54 -21.41 -46.28
N ARG A 218 -13.53 -20.72 -45.71
CA ARG A 218 -14.92 -20.75 -46.21
C ARG A 218 -15.02 -20.24 -47.65
N GLU A 219 -14.37 -19.12 -47.96
CA GLU A 219 -14.33 -18.58 -49.33
C GLU A 219 -13.69 -19.56 -50.32
N LEU A 220 -12.53 -20.12 -49.97
CA LEU A 220 -11.81 -21.06 -50.84
C LEU A 220 -12.60 -22.36 -51.06
N ASN A 221 -13.28 -22.86 -50.03
CA ASN A 221 -14.13 -24.04 -50.17
C ASN A 221 -15.35 -23.78 -51.07
N ALA A 222 -15.97 -22.60 -50.97
CA ALA A 222 -17.02 -22.20 -51.90
C ALA A 222 -16.49 -22.11 -53.34
N GLU A 223 -15.33 -21.47 -53.56
CA GLU A 223 -14.69 -21.37 -54.87
C GLU A 223 -14.33 -22.75 -55.44
N MET A 224 -13.79 -23.65 -54.62
CA MET A 224 -13.49 -25.04 -54.99
C MET A 224 -14.74 -25.79 -55.45
N ALA A 225 -15.86 -25.65 -54.73
CA ALA A 225 -17.13 -26.27 -55.10
C ALA A 225 -17.62 -25.75 -56.45
N TRP A 226 -17.57 -24.44 -56.69
CA TRP A 226 -17.93 -23.84 -57.98
C TRP A 226 -16.97 -24.22 -59.11
N SER A 227 -15.67 -24.39 -58.83
CA SER A 227 -14.68 -24.90 -59.80
C SER A 227 -15.01 -26.32 -60.27
N ARG A 228 -15.51 -27.19 -59.35
CA ARG A 228 -15.99 -28.54 -59.69
C ARG A 228 -17.25 -28.51 -60.55
N VAL A 229 -18.21 -27.64 -60.21
CA VAL A 229 -19.42 -27.41 -61.03
C VAL A 229 -19.02 -26.99 -62.45
N SER A 230 -18.13 -26.00 -62.58
CA SER A 230 -17.70 -25.48 -63.89
C SER A 230 -17.04 -26.54 -64.76
N ARG A 231 -16.24 -27.46 -64.19
CA ARG A 231 -15.64 -28.58 -64.93
C ARG A 231 -16.70 -29.54 -65.49
N LYS A 232 -17.73 -29.84 -64.70
CA LYS A 232 -18.83 -30.71 -65.13
C LYS A 232 -19.74 -30.03 -66.15
N GLU A 233 -19.99 -28.73 -66.01
CA GLU A 233 -20.67 -27.91 -67.03
C GLU A 233 -19.93 -27.95 -68.37
N GLU A 234 -18.60 -27.87 -68.38
CA GLU A 234 -17.78 -28.02 -69.58
C GLU A 234 -17.90 -29.43 -70.22
N GLN A 235 -17.98 -30.48 -69.39
CA GLN A 235 -18.21 -31.86 -69.87
C GLN A 235 -19.60 -32.00 -70.51
N ILE A 236 -20.64 -31.40 -69.92
CA ILE A 236 -21.98 -31.37 -70.50
C ILE A 236 -21.95 -30.65 -71.85
N LEU A 237 -21.25 -29.52 -71.96
CA LEU A 237 -21.15 -28.77 -73.21
C LEU A 237 -20.48 -29.60 -74.31
N LYS A 238 -19.38 -30.31 -73.99
CA LYS A 238 -18.73 -31.26 -74.91
C LYS A 238 -19.64 -32.42 -75.29
N ALA A 239 -20.41 -32.97 -74.35
CA ALA A 239 -21.36 -34.04 -74.61
C ALA A 239 -22.51 -33.57 -75.52
N ARG A 240 -23.01 -32.34 -75.33
CA ARG A 240 -24.02 -31.72 -76.19
C ARG A 240 -23.54 -31.55 -77.62
N MET A 241 -22.30 -31.09 -77.81
CA MET A 241 -21.70 -30.98 -79.15
C MET A 241 -21.64 -32.34 -79.86
N ARG A 242 -21.16 -33.39 -79.18
CA ARG A 242 -21.14 -34.75 -79.73
C ARG A 242 -22.53 -35.30 -80.02
N LEU A 243 -23.52 -34.97 -79.19
CA LEU A 243 -24.90 -35.39 -79.41
C LEU A 243 -25.45 -34.78 -80.70
N SER A 244 -25.19 -33.49 -80.93
CA SER A 244 -25.54 -32.79 -82.18
C SER A 244 -24.90 -33.44 -83.40
N GLU A 245 -23.61 -33.81 -83.33
CA GLU A 245 -22.92 -34.51 -84.43
C GLU A 245 -23.56 -35.87 -84.77
N ILE A 246 -24.01 -36.60 -83.74
CA ILE A 246 -24.70 -37.88 -83.92
C ILE A 246 -26.11 -37.66 -84.48
N GLU A 247 -26.84 -36.62 -84.05
CA GLU A 247 -28.16 -36.26 -84.58
C GLU A 247 -28.08 -35.94 -86.08
N ASP A 248 -27.02 -35.23 -86.51
CA ASP A 248 -26.73 -34.98 -87.92
C ASP A 248 -26.38 -36.27 -88.68
N ALA A 249 -25.62 -37.18 -88.07
CA ALA A 249 -25.31 -38.50 -88.65
C ALA A 249 -26.57 -39.36 -88.80
N ILE A 250 -27.44 -39.42 -87.79
CA ILE A 250 -28.74 -40.10 -87.85
C ILE A 250 -29.56 -39.56 -89.02
N SER A 251 -29.62 -38.24 -89.17
CA SER A 251 -30.35 -37.58 -90.26
C SER A 251 -29.79 -37.98 -91.64
N ARG A 252 -28.46 -38.07 -91.78
CA ARG A 252 -27.81 -38.56 -93.01
C ARG A 252 -28.09 -40.04 -93.28
N PHE A 253 -27.96 -40.90 -92.27
CA PHE A 253 -28.20 -42.34 -92.41
C PHE A 253 -29.67 -42.66 -92.69
N ARG A 254 -30.63 -41.90 -92.15
CA ARG A 254 -32.05 -42.01 -92.51
C ARG A 254 -32.28 -41.76 -94.01
N ARG A 255 -31.75 -40.65 -94.54
CA ARG A 255 -31.85 -40.35 -95.98
C ARG A 255 -31.16 -41.42 -96.85
N SER A 256 -30.01 -41.92 -96.41
CA SER A 256 -29.30 -43.01 -97.10
C SER A 256 -30.11 -44.30 -97.12
N LEU A 257 -30.76 -44.66 -96.01
CA LEU A 257 -31.61 -45.83 -95.92
C LEU A 257 -32.86 -45.68 -96.80
N GLU A 258 -33.52 -44.53 -96.78
CA GLU A 258 -34.67 -44.23 -97.67
C GLU A 258 -34.28 -44.37 -99.14
N ALA A 259 -33.12 -43.84 -99.54
CA ALA A 259 -32.62 -43.99 -100.91
C ALA A 259 -32.32 -45.46 -101.27
N ALA A 260 -31.65 -46.20 -100.38
CA ALA A 260 -31.34 -47.62 -100.59
C ALA A 260 -32.61 -48.50 -100.59
N GLU A 261 -33.64 -48.13 -99.84
CA GLU A 261 -34.95 -48.79 -99.87
C GLU A 261 -35.64 -48.62 -101.22
N VAL A 262 -35.66 -47.39 -101.76
CA VAL A 262 -36.20 -47.10 -103.09
C VAL A 262 -35.43 -47.87 -104.17
N GLU A 263 -34.10 -47.87 -104.10
CA GLU A 263 -33.24 -48.61 -105.03
C GLU A 263 -33.50 -50.12 -104.97
N ALA A 264 -33.59 -50.71 -103.78
CA ALA A 264 -33.86 -52.13 -103.60
C ALA A 264 -35.24 -52.54 -104.10
N ILE A 265 -36.27 -51.70 -103.89
CA ILE A 265 -37.61 -51.92 -104.44
C ILE A 265 -37.57 -51.90 -105.98
N SER A 266 -36.87 -50.92 -106.57
CA SER A 266 -36.73 -50.81 -108.02
C SER A 266 -35.94 -51.98 -108.62
N ALA A 267 -34.79 -52.35 -108.05
CA ALA A 267 -33.96 -53.45 -108.51
C ALA A 267 -34.69 -54.80 -108.40
N LYS A 268 -35.46 -55.02 -107.32
CA LYS A 268 -36.33 -56.19 -107.17
C LYS A 268 -37.41 -56.24 -108.26
N SER A 269 -38.08 -55.12 -108.55
CA SER A 269 -39.07 -55.02 -109.62
C SER A 269 -38.46 -55.35 -110.98
N ASN A 270 -37.29 -54.77 -111.30
CA ASN A 270 -36.59 -55.02 -112.56
C ASN A 270 -36.15 -56.48 -112.71
N PHE A 271 -35.67 -57.10 -111.63
CA PHE A 271 -35.33 -58.53 -111.60
C PHE A 271 -36.57 -59.41 -111.82
N GLN A 272 -37.70 -59.10 -111.18
CA GLN A 272 -38.96 -59.82 -111.38
C GLN A 272 -39.48 -59.69 -112.82
N GLU A 273 -39.38 -58.51 -113.43
CA GLU A 273 -39.73 -58.31 -114.83
C GLU A 273 -38.84 -59.14 -115.77
N ALA A 274 -37.52 -59.15 -115.54
CA ALA A 274 -36.59 -59.96 -116.32
C ALA A 274 -36.85 -61.47 -116.18
N LEU A 275 -37.20 -61.92 -114.96
CA LEU A 275 -37.56 -63.31 -114.67
C LEU A 275 -38.85 -63.73 -115.41
N ASN A 276 -39.90 -62.90 -115.34
CA ASN A 276 -41.16 -63.14 -116.04
C ASN A 276 -41.02 -63.13 -117.57
N ARG A 277 -40.07 -62.35 -118.12
CA ARG A 277 -39.74 -62.38 -119.54
C ARG A 277 -39.06 -63.68 -119.95
N MET A 278 -38.16 -64.21 -119.13
CA MET A 278 -37.41 -65.44 -119.40
C MET A 278 -38.32 -66.65 -119.64
N GLU A 279 -39.47 -66.75 -118.95
CA GLU A 279 -40.45 -67.81 -119.15
C GLU A 279 -41.02 -67.87 -120.59
N LYS A 280 -40.87 -66.80 -121.37
CA LYS A 280 -41.47 -66.64 -122.71
C LYS A 280 -40.43 -66.60 -123.85
N VAL A 281 -39.16 -66.93 -123.59
CA VAL A 281 -38.05 -66.75 -124.55
C VAL A 281 -37.81 -68.00 -125.43
N PRO A 282 -37.62 -67.86 -126.77
CA PRO A 282 -37.24 -68.96 -127.67
C PRO A 282 -35.84 -69.55 -127.37
N PHE A 283 -35.66 -70.86 -127.55
CA PHE A 283 -34.43 -71.60 -127.18
C PHE A 283 -33.11 -70.99 -127.72
N ARG A 284 -33.14 -70.32 -128.88
CA ARG A 284 -31.95 -69.71 -129.49
C ARG A 284 -31.44 -68.45 -128.77
N GLU A 285 -32.26 -67.79 -127.95
CA GLU A 285 -31.95 -66.52 -127.28
C GLU A 285 -31.72 -66.64 -125.77
N ILE A 286 -31.92 -67.84 -125.20
CA ILE A 286 -31.83 -68.12 -123.76
C ILE A 286 -30.51 -67.65 -123.13
N LYS A 287 -29.36 -67.80 -123.82
CA LYS A 287 -28.05 -67.40 -123.29
C LYS A 287 -27.91 -65.90 -123.05
N ALA A 288 -28.54 -65.06 -123.89
CA ALA A 288 -28.51 -63.61 -123.72
C ALA A 288 -29.36 -63.18 -122.53
N TYR A 289 -30.57 -63.74 -122.41
CA TYR A 289 -31.47 -63.51 -121.27
C TYR A 289 -30.92 -64.05 -119.94
N GLN A 290 -30.20 -65.16 -119.94
CA GLN A 290 -29.50 -65.66 -118.75
C GLN A 290 -28.45 -64.66 -118.24
N ARG A 291 -27.73 -63.98 -119.14
CA ARG A 291 -26.79 -62.91 -118.76
C ARG A 291 -27.51 -61.69 -118.21
N GLU A 292 -28.59 -61.24 -118.85
CA GLU A 292 -29.40 -60.12 -118.37
C GLU A 292 -29.99 -60.41 -116.98
N LEU A 293 -30.54 -61.61 -116.77
CA LEU A 293 -31.08 -62.04 -115.48
C LEU A 293 -29.99 -62.10 -114.40
N SER A 294 -28.79 -62.59 -114.73
CA SER A 294 -27.65 -62.58 -113.81
C SER A 294 -27.26 -61.17 -113.40
N ILE A 295 -27.22 -60.22 -114.34
CA ILE A 295 -26.92 -58.80 -114.06
C ILE A 295 -28.00 -58.21 -113.15
N LYS A 296 -29.28 -58.45 -113.45
CA LYS A 296 -30.40 -57.95 -112.63
C LYS A 296 -30.45 -58.60 -111.24
N ALA A 297 -30.08 -59.87 -111.12
CA ALA A 297 -29.94 -60.54 -109.83
C ALA A 297 -28.82 -59.93 -109.00
N GLU A 298 -27.67 -59.64 -109.61
CA GLU A 298 -26.53 -59.00 -108.95
C GLU A 298 -26.85 -57.56 -108.52
N GLU A 299 -27.53 -56.78 -109.37
CA GLU A 299 -28.05 -55.44 -109.01
C GLU A 299 -29.00 -55.50 -107.81
N TRP A 300 -29.94 -56.46 -107.79
CA TRP A 300 -30.85 -56.63 -106.66
C TRP A 300 -30.12 -57.05 -105.38
N VAL A 301 -29.22 -58.04 -105.44
CA VAL A 301 -28.42 -58.47 -104.28
C VAL A 301 -27.59 -57.30 -103.74
N ASN A 302 -26.92 -56.53 -104.60
CA ASN A 302 -26.14 -55.36 -104.19
C ASN A 302 -27.01 -54.28 -103.54
N SER A 303 -28.21 -54.01 -104.08
CA SER A 303 -29.15 -53.05 -103.49
C SER A 303 -29.65 -53.51 -102.10
N GLU A 304 -29.87 -54.81 -101.88
CA GLU A 304 -30.26 -55.38 -100.59
C GLU A 304 -29.12 -55.33 -99.57
N VAL A 305 -27.88 -55.57 -100.01
CA VAL A 305 -26.68 -55.38 -99.18
C VAL A 305 -26.55 -53.90 -98.77
N ASN A 306 -26.67 -52.96 -99.70
CA ASN A 306 -26.62 -51.51 -99.42
C ASN A 306 -27.71 -51.07 -98.43
N ARG A 307 -28.93 -51.62 -98.57
CA ARG A 307 -30.03 -51.38 -97.64
C ARG A 307 -29.72 -51.92 -96.24
N ALA A 308 -29.20 -53.15 -96.14
CA ALA A 308 -28.81 -53.73 -94.86
C ALA A 308 -27.70 -52.95 -94.17
N VAL A 309 -26.67 -52.51 -94.92
CA VAL A 309 -25.59 -51.66 -94.40
C VAL A 309 -26.10 -50.30 -93.92
N SER A 310 -26.99 -49.65 -94.69
CA SER A 310 -27.59 -48.37 -94.30
C SER A 310 -28.45 -48.50 -93.04
N ARG A 311 -29.20 -49.60 -92.92
CA ARG A 311 -30.01 -49.90 -91.72
C ARG A 311 -29.12 -50.10 -90.49
N MET A 312 -28.08 -50.93 -90.62
CA MET A 312 -27.15 -51.20 -89.52
C MET A 312 -26.41 -49.93 -89.06
N SER A 313 -26.04 -49.06 -90.00
CA SER A 313 -25.41 -47.76 -89.70
C SER A 313 -26.34 -46.81 -88.95
N LEU A 314 -27.63 -46.80 -89.32
CA LEU A 314 -28.65 -46.03 -88.60
C LEU A 314 -28.90 -46.58 -87.18
N GLU A 315 -29.00 -47.90 -87.03
CA GLU A 315 -29.19 -48.55 -85.72
C GLU A 315 -28.00 -48.26 -84.77
N ASP A 316 -26.77 -48.37 -85.26
CA ASP A 316 -25.55 -48.03 -84.50
C ASP A 316 -25.54 -46.55 -84.06
N ALA A 317 -25.90 -45.62 -84.96
CA ALA A 317 -26.00 -44.21 -84.63
C ALA A 317 -27.09 -43.91 -83.59
N LEU A 318 -28.25 -44.57 -83.69
CA LEU A 318 -29.36 -44.45 -82.73
C LEU A 318 -28.96 -44.97 -81.34
N GLU A 319 -28.24 -46.10 -81.27
CA GLU A 319 -27.77 -46.65 -80.00
C GLU A 319 -26.71 -45.76 -79.36
N LYS A 320 -25.74 -45.26 -80.14
CA LYS A 320 -24.76 -44.25 -79.66
C LYS A 320 -25.45 -42.99 -79.12
N HIS A 321 -26.46 -42.49 -79.82
CA HIS A 321 -27.26 -41.35 -79.35
C HIS A 321 -27.97 -41.68 -78.04
N ARG A 322 -28.60 -42.86 -77.91
CA ARG A 322 -29.29 -43.28 -76.68
C ARG A 322 -28.35 -43.33 -75.48
N ILE A 323 -27.17 -43.96 -75.65
CA ILE A 323 -26.15 -44.06 -74.60
C ILE A 323 -25.66 -42.68 -74.18
N LEU A 324 -25.26 -41.84 -75.14
CA LEU A 324 -24.73 -40.51 -74.83
C LEU A 324 -25.79 -39.61 -74.18
N LYS A 325 -27.05 -39.69 -74.62
CA LYS A 325 -28.16 -38.94 -74.01
C LYS A 325 -28.45 -39.38 -72.58
N ALA A 326 -28.35 -40.67 -72.28
CA ALA A 326 -28.47 -41.18 -70.91
C ALA A 326 -27.30 -40.69 -70.03
N GLN A 327 -26.07 -40.75 -70.52
CA GLN A 327 -24.89 -40.22 -69.83
C GLN A 327 -25.02 -38.71 -69.55
N MET A 328 -25.54 -37.94 -70.51
CA MET A 328 -25.75 -36.51 -70.35
C MET A 328 -26.79 -36.20 -69.27
N ARG A 329 -27.91 -36.95 -69.20
CA ARG A 329 -28.90 -36.78 -68.12
C ARG A 329 -28.32 -37.02 -66.73
N ILE A 330 -27.47 -38.05 -66.60
CA ILE A 330 -26.78 -38.34 -65.33
C ILE A 330 -25.86 -37.17 -64.97
N LEU A 331 -25.04 -36.68 -65.92
CA LEU A 331 -24.17 -35.53 -65.71
C LEU A 331 -24.95 -34.25 -65.37
N GLU A 332 -26.10 -34.00 -66.00
CA GLU A 332 -26.97 -32.86 -65.71
C GLU A 332 -27.52 -32.92 -64.29
N SER A 333 -27.95 -34.11 -63.84
CA SER A 333 -28.37 -34.32 -62.44
C SER A 333 -27.22 -34.08 -61.45
N GLU A 334 -26.03 -34.63 -61.72
CA GLU A 334 -24.84 -34.42 -60.88
C GLU A 334 -24.47 -32.93 -60.76
N VAL A 335 -24.58 -32.17 -61.85
CA VAL A 335 -24.31 -30.73 -61.84
C VAL A 335 -25.31 -29.98 -60.98
N GLU A 336 -26.60 -30.33 -61.03
CA GLU A 336 -27.62 -29.68 -60.22
C GLU A 336 -27.38 -29.93 -58.72
N ASP A 337 -27.06 -31.17 -58.36
CA ASP A 337 -26.69 -31.53 -56.98
C ASP A 337 -25.45 -30.76 -56.50
N LEU A 338 -24.41 -30.69 -57.34
CA LEU A 338 -23.18 -29.95 -57.05
C LEU A 338 -23.42 -28.44 -56.93
N LYS A 339 -24.31 -27.87 -57.75
CA LYS A 339 -24.72 -26.45 -57.65
C LYS A 339 -25.42 -26.17 -56.34
N GLY A 340 -26.37 -27.03 -55.95
CA GLY A 340 -27.04 -26.94 -54.65
C GLY A 340 -26.05 -26.98 -53.49
N GLY A 341 -25.06 -27.87 -53.56
CA GLY A 341 -23.96 -27.95 -52.58
C GLY A 341 -23.09 -26.69 -52.56
N ALA A 342 -22.66 -26.20 -53.73
CA ALA A 342 -21.81 -25.01 -53.85
C ALA A 342 -22.51 -23.73 -53.36
N ALA A 343 -23.79 -23.55 -53.69
CA ALA A 343 -24.58 -22.39 -53.29
C ALA A 343 -24.77 -22.29 -51.77
N ARG A 344 -24.81 -23.43 -51.05
CA ARG A 344 -24.84 -23.46 -49.58
C ARG A 344 -23.52 -22.98 -48.95
N LEU A 345 -22.40 -23.15 -49.65
CA LEU A 345 -21.09 -22.71 -49.18
C LEU A 345 -20.84 -21.23 -49.52
N GLY A 346 -21.39 -20.73 -50.62
CA GLY A 346 -21.30 -19.32 -50.99
C GLY A 346 -21.71 -19.02 -52.44
N PRO A 347 -21.76 -17.73 -52.82
CA PRO A 347 -22.10 -17.32 -54.17
C PRO A 347 -21.04 -17.74 -55.19
N ARG A 348 -21.43 -17.87 -56.47
CA ARG A 348 -20.50 -18.19 -57.57
C ARG A 348 -19.54 -17.02 -57.81
N PRO A 349 -18.21 -17.21 -57.71
CA PRO A 349 -17.23 -16.18 -58.03
C PRO A 349 -17.27 -15.79 -59.51
N SER A 350 -16.91 -14.53 -59.81
CA SER A 350 -16.81 -14.00 -61.18
C SER A 350 -15.72 -14.68 -62.01
N SER A 351 -14.63 -15.09 -61.37
CA SER A 351 -13.53 -15.85 -61.98
C SER A 351 -13.23 -17.08 -61.14
N LEU A 352 -13.11 -18.24 -61.78
CA LEU A 352 -12.81 -19.51 -61.10
C LEU A 352 -11.37 -19.93 -61.39
N ARG A 353 -10.59 -20.10 -60.32
CA ARG A 353 -9.25 -20.68 -60.42
C ARG A 353 -9.29 -22.19 -60.62
N LYS A 354 -8.17 -22.75 -61.06
CA LYS A 354 -8.05 -24.20 -61.26
C LYS A 354 -8.11 -24.90 -59.90
N ALA A 355 -8.83 -26.02 -59.85
CA ALA A 355 -8.96 -26.81 -58.62
C ALA A 355 -7.62 -27.22 -57.98
N ILE A 356 -6.54 -27.36 -58.76
CA ILE A 356 -5.21 -27.71 -58.23
C ILE A 356 -4.64 -26.54 -57.41
N GLU A 357 -4.76 -25.31 -57.91
CA GLU A 357 -4.30 -24.10 -57.21
C GLU A 357 -5.11 -23.90 -55.91
N LEU A 358 -6.43 -24.06 -55.99
CA LEU A 358 -7.32 -23.97 -54.83
C LEU A 358 -7.03 -25.05 -53.78
N ALA A 359 -6.76 -26.29 -54.19
CA ALA A 359 -6.42 -27.37 -53.27
C ALA A 359 -5.10 -27.08 -52.53
N SER A 360 -4.11 -26.52 -53.23
CA SER A 360 -2.85 -26.12 -52.61
C SER A 360 -3.05 -24.99 -51.59
N GLU A 361 -3.85 -23.97 -51.93
CA GLU A 361 -4.11 -22.84 -51.03
C GLU A 361 -4.95 -23.28 -49.80
N ILE A 362 -5.98 -24.11 -50.00
CA ILE A 362 -6.77 -24.71 -48.91
C ILE A 362 -5.84 -25.48 -47.97
N GLY A 363 -4.98 -26.36 -48.51
CA GLY A 363 -4.04 -27.13 -47.69
C GLY A 363 -3.06 -26.25 -46.90
N ALA A 364 -2.60 -25.13 -47.49
CA ALA A 364 -1.75 -24.17 -46.80
C ALA A 364 -2.49 -23.45 -45.66
N VAL A 365 -3.71 -22.96 -45.92
CA VAL A 365 -4.55 -22.30 -44.90
C VAL A 365 -4.91 -23.27 -43.78
N GLU A 366 -5.29 -24.51 -44.09
CA GLU A 366 -5.58 -25.55 -43.09
C GLU A 366 -4.35 -25.88 -42.23
N ALA A 367 -3.16 -25.92 -42.82
CA ALA A 367 -1.90 -26.12 -42.09
C ALA A 367 -1.60 -24.95 -41.14
N GLU A 368 -1.87 -23.70 -41.55
CA GLU A 368 -1.76 -22.51 -40.69
C GLU A 368 -2.83 -22.48 -39.58
N LEU A 369 -4.02 -23.02 -39.83
CA LEU A 369 -5.13 -23.06 -38.88
C LEU A 369 -4.92 -24.10 -37.77
N LYS A 370 -4.23 -25.20 -38.10
CA LYS A 370 -3.97 -26.32 -37.19
C LYS A 370 -3.40 -25.91 -35.81
N PRO A 371 -2.32 -25.11 -35.70
CA PRO A 371 -1.79 -24.69 -34.40
C PRO A 371 -2.67 -23.68 -33.64
N LEU A 372 -3.67 -23.07 -34.31
CA LEU A 372 -4.56 -22.06 -33.71
C LEU A 372 -5.89 -22.65 -33.24
N ARG A 373 -6.12 -23.94 -33.45
CA ARG A 373 -7.42 -24.59 -33.23
C ARG A 373 -7.85 -24.56 -31.76
N ASP A 374 -6.90 -24.67 -30.83
CA ASP A 374 -7.16 -24.76 -29.39
C ASP A 374 -7.35 -23.40 -28.71
N VAL A 375 -7.27 -22.30 -29.46
CA VAL A 375 -7.52 -20.95 -28.92
C VAL A 375 -9.00 -20.79 -28.61
N SER A 376 -9.35 -20.45 -27.36
CA SER A 376 -10.75 -20.25 -26.96
C SER A 376 -11.35 -18.99 -27.58
N GLU A 377 -12.68 -18.98 -27.79
CA GLU A 377 -13.43 -17.77 -28.18
C GLU A 377 -13.52 -16.75 -27.03
N ASP A 378 -13.45 -17.21 -25.78
CA ASP A 378 -13.57 -16.36 -24.57
C ASP A 378 -12.34 -15.46 -24.36
N VAL A 379 -11.26 -15.69 -25.11
CA VAL A 379 -10.00 -14.93 -25.02
C VAL A 379 -10.23 -13.43 -25.21
N GLU A 380 -11.16 -13.04 -26.09
CA GLU A 380 -11.49 -11.64 -26.34
C GLU A 380 -12.06 -10.95 -25.09
N GLU A 381 -13.00 -11.59 -24.40
CA GLU A 381 -13.58 -11.06 -23.17
C GLU A 381 -12.54 -10.95 -22.06
N VAL A 382 -11.71 -11.99 -21.89
CA VAL A 382 -10.64 -12.00 -20.88
C VAL A 382 -9.61 -10.90 -21.16
N TYR A 383 -9.17 -10.74 -22.42
CA TYR A 383 -8.24 -9.69 -22.81
C TYR A 383 -8.79 -8.28 -22.51
N LEU A 384 -10.04 -8.01 -22.87
CA LEU A 384 -10.69 -6.73 -22.60
C LEU A 384 -10.85 -6.45 -21.10
N SER A 385 -11.17 -7.48 -20.30
CA SER A 385 -11.25 -7.38 -18.84
C SER A 385 -9.90 -7.01 -18.21
N TYR A 386 -8.80 -7.66 -18.64
CA TYR A 386 -7.45 -7.32 -18.19
C TYR A 386 -7.03 -5.91 -18.64
N THR A 387 -7.46 -5.48 -19.82
CA THR A 387 -7.20 -4.11 -20.32
C THR A 387 -7.82 -3.06 -19.40
N GLY A 388 -9.09 -3.21 -19.04
CA GLY A 388 -9.77 -2.30 -18.11
C GLY A 388 -9.14 -2.32 -16.70
N THR A 389 -8.82 -3.51 -16.19
CA THR A 389 -8.15 -3.67 -14.89
C THR A 389 -6.78 -2.98 -14.87
N LEU A 390 -6.04 -3.07 -15.98
CA LEU A 390 -4.74 -2.43 -16.12
C LEU A 390 -4.84 -0.90 -16.09
N GLU A 391 -5.82 -0.33 -16.78
CA GLU A 391 -6.08 1.12 -16.77
C GLU A 391 -6.44 1.62 -15.36
N ASP A 392 -7.30 0.88 -14.66
CA ASP A 392 -7.68 1.20 -13.28
C ASP A 392 -6.49 1.13 -12.31
N LEU A 393 -5.63 0.11 -12.42
CA LEU A 393 -4.44 -0.01 -11.60
C LEU A 393 -3.41 1.08 -11.89
N LYS A 394 -3.24 1.48 -13.16
CA LYS A 394 -2.38 2.62 -13.52
C LYS A 394 -2.85 3.92 -12.87
N ARG A 395 -4.16 4.20 -12.96
CA ARG A 395 -4.76 5.38 -12.31
C ARG A 395 -4.53 5.37 -10.79
N LYS A 396 -4.80 4.24 -10.13
CA LYS A 396 -4.56 4.09 -8.69
C LYS A 396 -3.08 4.25 -8.31
N ALA A 397 -2.16 3.73 -9.13
CA ALA A 397 -0.73 3.87 -8.89
C ALA A 397 -0.31 5.36 -8.94
N GLU A 398 -0.83 6.12 -9.89
CA GLU A 398 -0.58 7.57 -10.00
C GLU A 398 -1.16 8.34 -8.81
N GLU A 399 -2.38 8.02 -8.39
CA GLU A 399 -3.03 8.62 -7.22
C GLU A 399 -2.22 8.41 -5.94
N VAL A 400 -1.81 7.17 -5.66
CA VAL A 400 -1.03 6.84 -4.46
C VAL A 400 0.38 7.43 -4.52
N ALA A 401 1.02 7.43 -5.69
CA ALA A 401 2.32 8.09 -5.87
C ALA A 401 2.25 9.61 -5.66
N SER A 402 1.13 10.25 -6.05
CA SER A 402 0.87 11.66 -5.76
C SER A 402 0.68 11.90 -4.27
N ALA A 403 -0.15 11.08 -3.60
CA ALA A 403 -0.38 11.18 -2.17
C ALA A 403 0.92 11.01 -1.35
N ARG A 404 1.77 10.03 -1.72
CA ARG A 404 3.08 9.83 -1.09
C ARG A 404 3.97 11.07 -1.22
N ARG A 405 4.01 11.72 -2.39
CA ARG A 405 4.80 12.94 -2.60
C ARG A 405 4.31 14.09 -1.71
N GLN A 406 3.00 14.24 -1.53
CA GLN A 406 2.43 15.24 -0.64
C GLN A 406 2.78 14.97 0.82
N LEU A 407 2.62 13.73 1.29
CA LEU A 407 2.96 13.32 2.66
C LEU A 407 4.46 13.52 2.96
N LEU A 408 5.33 13.22 2.00
CA LEU A 408 6.76 13.45 2.15
C LEU A 408 7.09 14.94 2.31
N GLY A 409 6.49 15.80 1.47
CA GLY A 409 6.66 17.24 1.58
C GLY A 409 6.17 17.80 2.92
N GLU A 410 5.01 17.31 3.39
CA GLU A 410 4.47 17.68 4.71
C GLU A 410 5.42 17.25 5.86
N LEU A 411 5.95 16.04 5.80
CA LEU A 411 6.91 15.53 6.78
C LEU A 411 8.19 16.39 6.80
N GLU A 412 8.74 16.74 5.64
CA GLU A 412 9.92 17.61 5.53
C GLU A 412 9.67 19.00 6.13
N GLU A 413 8.49 19.58 5.91
CA GLU A 413 8.11 20.86 6.50
C GLU A 413 7.94 20.78 8.02
N ARG A 414 7.30 19.73 8.53
CA ARG A 414 7.19 19.46 9.97
C ARG A 414 8.58 19.29 10.60
N MET A 415 9.49 18.56 9.94
CA MET A 415 10.85 18.34 10.44
C MET A 415 11.64 19.65 10.48
N ARG A 416 11.51 20.48 9.44
CA ARG A 416 12.14 21.80 9.39
C ARG A 416 11.66 22.71 10.52
N ARG A 417 10.34 22.70 10.80
CA ARG A 417 9.76 23.48 11.91
C ARG A 417 10.25 23.00 13.27
N TRP A 418 10.20 21.70 13.53
CA TRP A 418 10.70 21.12 14.78
C TRP A 418 12.18 21.44 14.99
N ARG A 419 13.04 21.21 13.98
CA ARG A 419 14.48 21.53 14.08
C ARG A 419 14.72 22.99 14.43
N ARG A 420 14.02 23.91 13.74
CA ARG A 420 14.15 25.34 14.01
C ARG A 420 13.81 25.67 15.46
N VAL A 421 12.65 25.23 15.95
CA VAL A 421 12.19 25.52 17.32
C VAL A 421 13.16 24.96 18.36
N ILE A 422 13.64 23.72 18.17
CA ILE A 422 14.61 23.11 19.09
C ILE A 422 15.95 23.84 19.02
N GLN A 423 16.46 24.17 17.84
CA GLN A 423 17.75 24.86 17.68
C GLN A 423 17.71 26.26 18.33
N GLU A 424 16.68 27.06 18.05
CA GLU A 424 16.49 28.36 18.68
C GLU A 424 16.43 28.25 20.21
N TYR A 425 15.72 27.23 20.73
CA TYR A 425 15.67 26.98 22.17
C TYR A 425 17.02 26.56 22.77
N LEU A 426 17.79 25.73 22.05
CA LEU A 426 19.11 25.29 22.49
C LEU A 426 20.15 26.41 22.45
N GLU A 427 20.09 27.33 21.49
CA GLU A 427 20.95 28.53 21.45
C GLU A 427 20.73 29.41 22.68
N ASP A 428 19.47 29.67 23.00
CA ASP A 428 19.05 30.39 24.20
C ASP A 428 19.54 29.70 25.48
N LEU A 429 19.34 28.37 25.55
CA LEU A 429 19.76 27.55 26.68
C LEU A 429 21.28 27.55 26.83
N ASN A 430 22.03 27.48 25.73
CA ASN A 430 23.49 27.56 25.71
C ASN A 430 24.01 28.86 26.31
N SER A 431 23.35 30.00 26.02
CA SER A 431 23.72 31.29 26.60
C SER A 431 23.58 31.28 28.12
N SER A 432 22.43 30.81 28.64
CA SER A 432 22.20 30.69 30.08
C SER A 432 23.15 29.69 30.74
N PHE A 433 23.39 28.54 30.10
CA PHE A 433 24.27 27.50 30.58
C PHE A 433 25.71 27.99 30.73
N ASN A 434 26.25 28.67 29.72
CA ASN A 434 27.60 29.22 29.77
C ASN A 434 27.75 30.38 30.75
N LYS A 435 26.72 31.23 30.93
CA LYS A 435 26.73 32.27 31.97
C LYS A 435 26.86 31.68 33.38
N ILE A 436 26.18 30.56 33.64
CA ILE A 436 26.26 29.87 34.92
C ILE A 436 27.62 29.16 35.08
N LEU A 437 28.07 28.44 34.05
CA LEU A 437 29.35 27.74 34.06
C LEU A 437 30.56 28.69 34.21
N ALA A 438 30.51 29.88 33.63
CA ALA A 438 31.59 30.86 33.75
C ALA A 438 31.87 31.27 35.21
N ASN A 439 30.82 31.34 36.06
CA ASN A 439 30.98 31.67 37.48
C ASN A 439 31.75 30.60 38.27
N VAL A 440 31.83 29.39 37.75
CA VAL A 440 32.55 28.24 38.33
C VAL A 440 33.79 27.86 37.50
N GLY A 441 34.23 28.74 36.59
CA GLY A 441 35.44 28.55 35.77
C GLY A 441 35.32 27.49 34.67
N GLY A 442 34.10 27.18 34.23
CA GLY A 442 33.82 26.21 33.17
C GLY A 442 33.26 26.81 31.89
N VAL A 443 33.34 26.05 30.80
CA VAL A 443 32.72 26.33 29.49
C VAL A 443 31.96 25.09 29.05
N GLY A 444 30.81 25.25 28.38
CA GLY A 444 30.01 24.12 27.92
C GLY A 444 29.26 24.36 26.62
N SER A 445 28.72 23.30 26.06
CA SER A 445 27.90 23.33 24.85
C SER A 445 26.80 22.28 24.92
N ILE A 446 25.61 22.67 24.47
CA ILE A 446 24.43 21.82 24.37
C ILE A 446 24.06 21.79 22.90
N SER A 447 23.99 20.62 22.30
CA SER A 447 23.73 20.46 20.87
C SER A 447 22.71 19.36 20.61
N LEU A 448 22.06 19.46 19.46
CA LEU A 448 21.17 18.44 18.94
C LEU A 448 21.98 17.50 18.04
N ARG A 449 22.02 16.22 18.41
CA ARG A 449 22.65 15.14 17.64
C ARG A 449 21.60 14.45 16.78
N ASP A 450 22.00 13.93 15.61
CA ASP A 450 21.16 13.11 14.73
C ASP A 450 19.82 13.75 14.35
N ALA A 451 19.79 15.09 14.20
CA ALA A 451 18.60 15.87 13.90
C ALA A 451 17.88 15.47 12.58
N GLY A 452 18.55 14.65 11.75
CA GLY A 452 18.02 14.05 10.53
C GLY A 452 16.74 13.23 10.71
N ASP A 453 16.57 12.65 11.89
CA ASP A 453 15.58 11.61 12.20
C ASP A 453 15.08 11.85 13.64
N VAL A 454 13.79 12.10 13.83
CA VAL A 454 13.22 12.50 15.14
C VAL A 454 13.33 11.38 16.19
N GLU A 455 13.33 10.12 15.77
CA GLU A 455 13.46 8.98 16.67
C GLU A 455 14.90 8.82 17.15
N LYS A 456 15.87 9.10 16.28
CA LYS A 456 17.31 9.01 16.62
C LYS A 456 17.87 10.27 17.25
N ALA A 457 17.22 11.41 17.04
CA ALA A 457 17.66 12.69 17.54
C ALA A 457 17.84 12.68 19.06
N GLY A 458 18.94 13.25 19.52
CA GLY A 458 19.30 13.26 20.93
C GLY A 458 19.95 14.56 21.38
N LEU A 459 19.90 14.81 22.69
CA LEU A 459 20.51 15.94 23.35
C LEU A 459 21.91 15.57 23.82
N GLU A 460 22.93 16.28 23.34
CA GLU A 460 24.30 16.15 23.79
C GLU A 460 24.68 17.35 24.66
N ILE A 461 25.23 17.08 25.83
CA ILE A 461 25.67 18.10 26.79
C ILE A 461 27.16 17.89 27.03
N SER A 462 27.95 18.92 26.81
CA SER A 462 29.40 18.92 26.95
C SER A 462 29.86 20.03 27.87
N ALA A 463 30.88 19.79 28.68
CA ALA A 463 31.50 20.80 29.54
C ALA A 463 33.02 20.59 29.68
N ALA A 464 33.74 21.63 30.06
CA ALA A 464 35.14 21.58 30.45
C ALA A 464 35.42 22.63 31.53
N PHE A 465 36.31 22.29 32.47
CA PHE A 465 36.77 23.16 33.54
C PHE A 465 38.29 23.33 33.39
N GLY A 466 38.78 24.58 33.39
CA GLY A 466 40.21 24.87 33.19
C GLY A 466 40.77 24.56 31.79
N SER A 467 39.92 24.16 30.83
CA SER A 467 40.26 23.91 29.43
C SER A 467 39.21 24.55 28.52
N PRO A 468 39.59 25.09 27.35
CA PRO A 468 38.64 25.71 26.43
C PRO A 468 37.78 24.72 25.64
N ASN A 469 38.05 23.41 25.70
CA ASN A 469 37.40 22.40 24.86
C ASN A 469 36.43 21.52 25.66
N PRO A 470 35.10 21.77 25.58
CA PRO A 470 34.07 20.96 26.22
C PRO A 470 34.10 19.51 25.71
N ARG A 471 33.92 18.55 26.62
CA ARG A 471 33.74 17.13 26.27
C ARG A 471 32.35 16.67 26.70
N PRO A 472 31.74 15.69 26.00
CA PRO A 472 30.48 15.10 26.41
C PRO A 472 30.54 14.64 27.87
N LEU A 473 29.47 14.93 28.62
CA LEU A 473 29.30 14.55 30.01
C LEU A 473 29.06 13.03 30.14
N ASP A 474 30.10 12.24 29.88
CA ASP A 474 30.08 10.79 29.96
C ASP A 474 30.78 10.28 31.23
N SER A 475 30.35 9.11 31.70
CA SER A 475 30.82 8.47 32.94
C SER A 475 32.32 8.20 33.03
N LEU A 476 33.06 8.27 31.90
CA LEU A 476 34.46 7.86 31.78
C LEU A 476 35.48 9.02 31.72
N SER A 477 35.07 10.27 31.48
CA SER A 477 35.99 11.33 31.00
C SER A 477 36.21 12.52 31.94
N GLN A 478 35.50 12.61 33.07
CA GLN A 478 35.54 13.76 33.99
C GLN A 478 35.57 13.37 35.47
N SER A 479 36.08 14.25 36.33
CA SER A 479 35.99 14.06 37.78
C SER A 479 34.53 14.13 38.24
N GLY A 480 34.16 13.35 39.26
CA GLY A 480 32.77 13.30 39.75
C GLY A 480 32.22 14.66 40.19
N GLY A 481 33.09 15.57 40.65
CA GLY A 481 32.72 16.93 41.08
C GLY A 481 32.40 17.85 39.91
N GLU A 482 33.27 17.92 38.90
CA GLU A 482 33.08 18.76 37.70
C GLU A 482 31.83 18.37 36.91
N ARG A 483 31.59 17.07 36.75
CA ARG A 483 30.37 16.57 36.11
C ARG A 483 29.11 17.00 36.87
N SER A 484 29.14 16.95 38.19
CA SER A 484 27.98 17.33 39.03
C SER A 484 27.70 18.83 38.91
N VAL A 485 28.75 19.66 38.90
CA VAL A 485 28.65 21.11 38.68
C VAL A 485 28.10 21.43 37.29
N ALA A 486 28.58 20.75 36.24
CA ALA A 486 28.09 20.96 34.87
C ALA A 486 26.63 20.54 34.70
N LEU A 487 26.23 19.39 35.26
CA LEU A 487 24.84 18.96 35.21
C LEU A 487 23.91 19.90 35.98
N VAL A 488 24.32 20.35 37.17
CA VAL A 488 23.52 21.30 37.94
C VAL A 488 23.44 22.64 37.21
N ALA A 489 24.52 23.13 36.61
CA ALA A 489 24.49 24.33 35.78
C ALA A 489 23.51 24.19 34.60
N PHE A 490 23.50 23.03 33.92
CA PHE A 490 22.55 22.73 32.85
C PHE A 490 21.10 22.73 33.36
N LEU A 491 20.85 22.02 34.47
CA LEU A 491 19.53 21.90 35.06
C LEU A 491 18.99 23.27 35.51
N LEU A 492 19.83 24.12 36.09
CA LEU A 492 19.46 25.48 36.48
C LEU A 492 19.20 26.39 35.27
N ALA A 493 20.06 26.33 34.24
CA ALA A 493 19.86 27.06 33.00
C ALA A 493 18.54 26.67 32.33
N LEU A 494 18.24 25.37 32.33
CA LEU A 494 17.01 24.83 31.79
C LEU A 494 15.80 25.26 32.61
N GLN A 495 15.89 25.21 33.94
CA GLN A 495 14.82 25.66 34.81
C GLN A 495 14.41 27.10 34.53
N GLN A 496 15.28 28.00 34.11
CA GLN A 496 14.86 29.36 33.76
C GLN A 496 13.93 29.45 32.54
N LYS A 497 13.87 28.40 31.71
CA LYS A 497 13.19 28.38 30.40
C LYS A 497 12.03 27.37 30.30
N ILE A 498 11.89 26.48 31.28
CA ILE A 498 10.80 25.49 31.37
C ILE A 498 9.41 26.15 31.50
N ARG A 499 8.35 25.55 30.95
CA ARG A 499 6.98 26.10 31.05
C ARG A 499 6.17 25.64 32.28
N SER A 500 6.64 24.62 33.01
CA SER A 500 5.93 24.06 34.16
C SER A 500 5.69 25.09 35.29
N PRO A 501 4.46 25.17 35.86
CA PRO A 501 4.12 26.07 36.96
C PRO A 501 4.64 25.63 38.33
N PHE A 502 5.18 24.41 38.44
CA PHE A 502 5.79 23.87 39.65
C PHE A 502 7.09 23.14 39.34
N ARG A 503 8.12 23.42 40.14
CA ARG A 503 9.45 22.83 40.00
C ARG A 503 9.96 22.46 41.38
N ALA A 504 10.63 21.31 41.48
CA ALA A 504 11.15 20.85 42.74
C ALA A 504 12.55 20.27 42.60
N ILE A 505 13.41 20.56 43.57
CA ILE A 505 14.78 20.06 43.64
C ILE A 505 15.07 19.59 45.06
N ASP A 506 15.36 18.30 45.19
CA ASP A 506 15.85 17.69 46.42
C ASP A 506 17.36 17.51 46.39
N GLU A 507 17.99 17.71 47.55
CA GLU A 507 19.42 17.47 47.77
C GLU A 507 20.35 18.10 46.71
N PHE A 508 19.98 19.28 46.20
CA PHE A 508 20.73 19.97 45.15
C PHE A 508 22.17 20.31 45.54
N ASP A 509 22.49 20.34 46.83
CA ASP A 509 23.77 20.70 47.39
C ASP A 509 24.61 19.50 47.89
N VAL A 510 24.11 18.27 47.72
CA VAL A 510 24.78 17.06 48.22
C VAL A 510 25.94 16.69 47.29
N HIS A 511 27.12 16.44 47.87
CA HIS A 511 28.41 16.25 47.20
C HIS A 511 29.04 17.51 46.55
N MET A 512 28.51 18.71 46.85
CA MET A 512 29.15 19.98 46.46
C MET A 512 30.03 20.53 47.58
N ASP A 513 31.15 21.14 47.17
CA ASP A 513 31.97 21.94 48.06
C ASP A 513 31.20 23.21 48.51
N PRO A 514 31.60 23.86 49.62
CA PRO A 514 30.86 25.01 50.15
C PRO A 514 30.74 26.18 49.16
N ARG A 515 31.75 26.40 48.30
CA ARG A 515 31.76 27.48 47.31
C ARG A 515 30.72 27.25 46.20
N ASN A 516 30.67 26.05 45.61
CA ASN A 516 29.69 25.76 44.57
C ASN A 516 28.26 25.68 45.14
N ARG A 517 28.08 25.21 46.37
CA ARG A 517 26.79 25.23 47.07
C ARG A 517 26.20 26.63 47.21
N GLU A 518 27.03 27.59 47.62
CA GLU A 518 26.61 28.99 47.76
C GLU A 518 26.27 29.61 46.40
N ALA A 519 27.02 29.28 45.34
CA ALA A 519 26.75 29.72 43.98
C ALA A 519 25.42 29.16 43.45
N VAL A 520 25.18 27.85 43.58
CA VAL A 520 23.94 27.18 43.16
C VAL A 520 22.72 27.73 43.91
N THR A 521 22.86 27.95 45.22
CA THR A 521 21.79 28.55 46.04
C THR A 521 21.41 29.93 45.54
N ARG A 522 22.40 30.81 45.29
CA ARG A 522 22.14 32.15 44.73
C ARG A 522 21.48 32.10 43.36
N LEU A 523 21.81 31.10 42.55
CA LEU A 523 21.21 30.90 41.23
C LEU A 523 19.74 30.46 41.33
N ILE A 524 19.38 29.56 42.26
CA ILE A 524 17.98 29.17 42.50
C ILE A 524 17.16 30.37 42.97
N ILE A 525 17.70 31.16 43.90
CA ILE A 525 17.03 32.37 44.41
C ILE A 525 16.83 33.38 43.29
N SER A 526 17.88 33.72 42.54
CA SER A 526 17.78 34.67 41.42
C SER A 526 16.86 34.18 40.29
N SER A 527 16.88 32.89 39.98
CA SER A 527 15.94 32.26 39.03
C SER A 527 14.50 32.44 39.48
N SER A 528 14.20 32.18 40.75
CA SER A 528 12.82 32.31 41.27
C SER A 528 12.30 33.76 41.25
N LYS A 529 13.18 34.77 41.34
CA LYS A 529 12.81 36.18 41.17
C LYS A 529 12.47 36.55 39.73
N ASN A 530 13.22 36.01 38.78
CA ASN A 530 13.11 36.39 37.36
C ASN A 530 11.92 35.73 36.65
N THR A 531 11.23 34.77 37.28
CA THR A 531 10.05 34.09 36.73
C THR A 531 8.83 34.23 37.64
N PRO A 532 8.20 35.42 37.70
CA PRO A 532 7.04 35.65 38.56
C PRO A 532 5.87 34.74 38.16
N GLY A 533 5.39 33.94 39.12
CA GLY A 533 4.26 33.03 38.96
C GLY A 533 4.59 31.55 38.98
N ILE A 534 5.87 31.20 38.83
CA ILE A 534 6.34 29.82 38.99
C ILE A 534 6.56 29.54 40.47
N GLN A 535 6.18 28.34 40.91
CA GLN A 535 6.41 27.88 42.27
C GLN A 535 7.61 26.94 42.31
N TYR A 536 8.55 27.22 43.21
CA TYR A 536 9.74 26.42 43.43
C TYR A 536 9.67 25.75 44.80
N LEU A 537 10.13 24.52 44.87
CA LEU A 537 10.36 23.77 46.09
C LEU A 537 11.81 23.30 46.13
N ALA A 538 12.63 23.84 47.02
CA ALA A 538 14.01 23.44 47.19
C ALA A 538 14.19 22.78 48.56
N ILE A 539 14.83 21.62 48.60
CA ILE A 539 15.12 20.89 49.83
C ILE A 539 16.64 20.82 50.00
N THR A 540 17.13 21.20 51.19
CA THR A 540 18.56 21.10 51.55
C THR A 540 18.70 20.73 53.03
N PRO A 541 19.75 19.96 53.40
CA PRO A 541 20.04 19.65 54.80
C PRO A 541 20.78 20.79 55.52
N GLY A 542 21.31 21.77 54.79
CA GLY A 542 22.22 22.78 55.31
C GLY A 542 21.57 24.11 55.69
N VAL A 543 22.25 24.85 56.54
CA VAL A 543 21.98 26.26 56.83
C VAL A 543 22.47 27.08 55.65
N LEU A 544 21.58 27.85 55.03
CA LEU A 544 21.94 28.75 53.94
C LEU A 544 22.04 30.19 54.47
N LYS A 545 23.15 30.87 54.16
CA LYS A 545 23.24 32.32 54.32
C LYS A 545 22.37 32.97 53.25
N MET A 546 21.17 33.37 53.64
CA MET A 546 20.23 33.99 52.72
C MET A 546 20.46 35.49 52.65
N PRO A 547 20.62 36.08 51.45
CA PRO A 547 20.37 37.51 51.29
C PRO A 547 18.90 37.77 51.69
N GLY A 548 18.62 38.90 52.37
CA GLY A 548 17.34 39.22 53.03
C GLY A 548 16.10 39.36 52.13
N ASP A 549 15.85 38.39 51.27
CA ASP A 549 14.73 38.29 50.34
C ASP A 549 13.57 37.49 50.95
N PRO A 550 12.32 37.73 50.51
CA PRO A 550 11.16 36.99 50.99
C PRO A 550 11.15 35.56 50.44
N VAL A 551 11.86 34.66 51.11
CA VAL A 551 11.82 33.21 50.88
C VAL A 551 10.89 32.58 51.92
N HIS A 552 9.97 31.71 51.48
CA HIS A 552 9.13 30.96 52.40
C HIS A 552 9.93 29.77 52.95
N ILE A 553 10.29 29.81 54.23
CA ILE A 553 11.15 28.80 54.87
C ILE A 553 10.32 27.87 55.75
N LEU A 554 10.44 26.57 55.49
CA LEU A 554 9.84 25.49 56.25
C LEU A 554 10.93 24.66 56.91
N VAL A 555 10.91 24.54 58.24
CA VAL A 555 11.86 23.71 58.98
C VAL A 555 11.18 22.41 59.37
N VAL A 556 11.82 21.29 58.99
CA VAL A 556 11.38 19.95 59.32
C VAL A 556 12.29 19.38 60.40
N GLN A 557 11.70 19.00 61.53
CA GLN A 557 12.42 18.39 62.65
C GLN A 557 11.73 17.10 63.07
N LYS A 558 12.52 16.20 63.65
CA LYS A 558 12.02 14.95 64.21
C LYS A 558 11.83 15.11 65.72
N VAL A 559 10.58 15.13 66.16
CA VAL A 559 10.19 15.27 67.57
C VAL A 559 9.51 13.98 68.00
N SER A 560 10.08 13.28 68.98
CA SER A 560 9.52 12.01 69.50
C SER A 560 9.23 10.97 68.40
N GLY A 561 10.10 10.89 67.39
CA GLY A 561 9.94 9.97 66.25
C GLY A 561 8.97 10.43 65.16
N LEU A 562 8.30 11.57 65.34
CA LEU A 562 7.39 12.19 64.37
C LEU A 562 8.08 13.34 63.63
N SER A 563 7.86 13.42 62.32
CA SER A 563 8.24 14.62 61.57
C SER A 563 7.23 15.73 61.82
N GLN A 564 7.72 16.90 62.21
CA GLN A 564 6.94 18.12 62.38
C GLN A 564 7.51 19.21 61.47
N VAL A 565 6.62 20.00 60.87
CA VAL A 565 6.98 21.13 60.02
C VAL A 565 6.60 22.43 60.72
N ARG A 566 7.52 23.39 60.76
CA ARG A 566 7.27 24.74 61.27
C ARG A 566 7.63 25.76 60.20
N GLU A 567 6.76 26.74 60.02
CA GLU A 567 7.06 27.92 59.20
C GLU A 567 7.95 28.87 60.00
N LEU A 568 9.01 29.38 59.37
CA LEU A 568 9.85 30.42 59.95
C LEU A 568 9.50 31.78 59.35
N GLU A 569 9.16 32.73 60.22
CA GLU A 569 9.15 34.14 59.88
C GLU A 569 10.57 34.69 60.00
N LEU A 570 11.16 35.09 58.87
CA LEU A 570 12.41 35.82 58.85
C LEU A 570 12.17 37.23 59.44
N LYS A 571 12.34 37.39 60.75
CA LYS A 571 12.65 38.68 61.35
C LYS A 571 14.17 38.87 61.26
N ASP A 572 14.59 40.06 60.85
CA ASP A 572 15.96 40.44 60.48
C ASP A 572 17.09 39.62 61.14
N GLY A 573 17.92 38.95 60.32
CA GLY A 573 19.28 38.54 60.72
C GLY A 573 19.42 37.29 61.61
N VAL A 574 18.68 36.20 61.37
CA VAL A 574 18.87 34.95 62.12
C VAL A 574 20.03 34.11 61.54
N GLU A 575 21.12 34.00 62.30
CA GLU A 575 22.13 32.95 62.09
C GLU A 575 21.66 31.64 62.72
N PHE A 576 21.63 30.58 61.91
CA PHE A 576 21.36 29.21 62.37
C PHE A 576 22.66 28.59 62.89
N ALA A 577 22.83 28.53 64.21
CA ALA A 577 23.89 27.75 64.86
C ALA A 577 23.34 26.42 65.39
N GLU A 578 24.03 25.31 65.06
CA GLU A 578 23.88 23.99 65.70
C GLU A 578 22.46 23.39 65.81
N GLY A 579 21.64 23.51 64.75
CA GLY A 579 20.46 22.66 64.60
C GLY A 579 19.37 22.81 65.68
N ARG A 580 19.42 23.86 66.49
CA ARG A 580 18.35 24.27 67.41
C ARG A 580 17.98 25.71 67.15
N LEU A 581 16.70 25.95 66.93
CA LEU A 581 16.12 27.30 67.04
C LEU A 581 16.23 27.71 68.52
N GLN A 582 17.17 28.57 68.86
CA GLN A 582 17.02 29.35 70.08
C GLN A 582 15.98 30.43 69.82
N THR A 583 15.11 30.64 70.81
CA THR A 583 13.91 31.48 70.74
C THR A 583 14.25 32.95 70.84
#